data_AF-A0A920L1R5-F1
#
_entry.id   AF-A0A920L1R5-F1
#
_cell.length_a   1.000
_cell.length_b   1.000
_cell.length_c   1.000
_cell.angle_alpha   90.00
_cell.angle_beta   90.00
_cell.angle_gamma   90.00
#
_symmetry.space_group_name_H-M   'P 1'
#
loop_
_entity.id
_entity.type
_entity.pdbx_description
1 polymer ?
#
loop_
_entity_poly.entity_id
_entity_poly.type
_entity_poly.pdbx_seq_one_letter_code
_entity_poly.pdbx_strand_id
1 'polypeptide(L)' 'MTLVTLENALQNALKNNYAVAGLVTLGWEDMKAYVEAAEKENCPVILQAGPSCRQHTPLPDIR' A
#
# COMPACT_ATOMS: atom_id res chain seq x y z
N MET A 1 -3.73 -9.79 -2.87
CA MET A 1 -2.26 -9.49 -2.80
C MET A 1 -1.66 -9.99 -1.49
N THR A 2 -0.33 -10.10 -1.35
CA THR A 2 0.36 -10.45 -0.08
C THR A 2 1.15 -9.27 0.48
N LEU A 3 1.24 -9.17 1.81
CA LEU A 3 2.06 -8.15 2.47
C LEU A 3 3.55 -8.45 2.24
N VAL A 4 4.31 -7.43 1.87
CA VAL A 4 5.76 -7.50 1.67
C VAL A 4 6.44 -6.32 2.36
N THR A 5 7.75 -6.44 2.60
CA THR A 5 8.54 -5.30 3.09
C THR A 5 8.66 -4.23 2.00
N LEU A 6 8.82 -2.98 2.43
CA LEU A 6 9.07 -1.86 1.50
C LEU A 6 10.36 -2.09 0.68
N GLU A 7 11.40 -2.65 1.30
CA GLU A 7 12.64 -3.01 0.62
C GLU A 7 12.37 -3.99 -0.53
N ASN A 8 11.62 -5.07 -0.30
CA ASN A 8 11.31 -6.03 -1.34
C ASN A 8 10.54 -5.38 -2.51
N ALA A 9 9.57 -4.52 -2.21
CA ALA A 9 8.82 -3.81 -3.25
C ALA A 9 9.73 -2.90 -4.08
N LEU A 10 10.54 -2.06 -3.43
CA LEU A 10 11.39 -1.08 -4.12
C LEU A 10 12.58 -1.72 -4.85
N GLN A 11 13.19 -2.76 -4.29
CA GLN A 11 14.29 -3.48 -4.95
C GLN A 11 13.80 -4.21 -6.20
N ASN A 12 12.59 -4.79 -6.18
CA ASN A 12 12.00 -5.39 -7.38
C ASN A 12 11.67 -4.34 -8.44
N ALA A 13 11.13 -3.18 -8.03
CA ALA A 13 10.83 -2.07 -8.93
C ALA A 13 12.09 -1.52 -9.61
N LEU A 14 13.15 -1.29 -8.83
CA LEU A 14 14.45 -0.83 -9.32
C LEU A 14 15.06 -1.81 -10.33
N LYS A 15 15.09 -3.11 -10.01
CA LYS A 15 15.66 -4.15 -10.89
C LYS A 15 14.93 -4.26 -12.23
N ASN A 16 13.62 -4.03 -12.24
CA ASN A 16 12.76 -4.18 -13.42
C ASN A 16 12.40 -2.82 -14.06
N ASN A 17 13.06 -1.73 -13.66
CA ASN A 17 12.92 -0.39 -14.22
C ASN A 17 11.45 0.12 -14.27
N TYR A 18 10.73 -0.02 -13.16
CA TYR A 18 9.39 0.54 -12.99
C TYR A 18 9.24 1.24 -11.64
N ALA A 19 8.14 1.99 -11.46
CA ALA A 19 7.82 2.68 -10.21
C ALA A 19 6.62 2.02 -9.51
N VAL A 20 6.61 2.06 -8.18
CA VAL A 20 5.48 1.62 -7.35
C VAL A 20 4.74 2.85 -6.84
N ALA A 21 3.41 2.87 -6.97
CA ALA A 21 2.60 3.95 -6.45
C ALA A 21 2.59 3.95 -4.91
N GLY A 22 3.05 5.05 -4.31
CA GLY A 22 2.87 5.36 -2.90
C GLY A 22 1.62 6.20 -2.69
N LEU A 23 0.61 5.63 -2.03
CA LEU A 23 -0.71 6.23 -1.89
C LEU A 23 -1.00 6.50 -0.42
N VAL A 24 -1.18 7.79 -0.10
CA VAL A 24 -1.59 8.21 1.25
C VAL A 24 -3.07 7.88 1.44
N THR A 25 -3.38 7.13 2.48
CA THR A 25 -4.74 6.71 2.82
C THR A 25 -5.27 7.58 3.96
N LEU A 26 -6.49 8.09 3.83
CA LEU A 26 -7.18 8.85 4.87
C LEU A 26 -8.15 7.99 5.69
N GLY A 27 -8.59 6.86 5.14
CA GLY A 27 -9.50 5.92 5.81
C GLY A 27 -9.61 4.57 5.06
N TRP A 28 -10.59 3.76 5.45
CA TRP A 28 -10.81 2.42 4.90
C TRP A 28 -11.20 2.43 3.42
N GLU A 29 -11.99 3.42 3.02
CA GLU A 29 -12.50 3.56 1.67
C GLU A 29 -11.36 3.79 0.67
N ASP A 30 -10.39 4.64 1.01
CA ASP A 30 -9.17 4.85 0.21
C ASP A 30 -8.38 3.55 0.07
N MET A 31 -8.12 2.86 1.20
CA MET A 31 -7.37 1.59 1.19
C MET A 31 -8.01 0.57 0.26
N LYS A 32 -9.33 0.39 0.36
CA LYS A 32 -10.07 -0.55 -0.48
C LYS A 32 -10.03 -0.15 -1.95
N ALA A 33 -10.27 1.13 -2.27
CA ALA A 33 -10.26 1.61 -3.64
C ALA A 33 -8.87 1.46 -4.29
N TYR A 34 -7.81 1.76 -3.56
CA TYR A 34 -6.43 1.63 -4.04
C TYR A 34 -6.03 0.17 -4.27
N VAL A 35 -6.44 -0.74 -3.38
CA VAL A 35 -6.22 -2.19 -3.58
C VAL A 35 -7.01 -2.69 -4.79
N GLU A 36 -8.29 -2.34 -4.91
CA GLU A 36 -9.11 -2.75 -6.06
C GLU A 36 -8.51 -2.25 -7.39
N ALA A 37 -8.05 -1.00 -7.43
CA ALA A 37 -7.38 -0.45 -8.61
C ALA A 37 -6.09 -1.22 -8.92
N ALA A 38 -5.24 -1.46 -7.92
CA ALA A 38 -3.98 -2.18 -8.11
C ALA A 38 -4.20 -3.65 -8.54
N GLU A 39 -5.27 -4.30 -8.07
CA GLU A 39 -5.64 -5.65 -8.50
C GLU A 39 -6.09 -5.68 -9.96
N LYS A 40 -6.88 -4.69 -10.41
CA LYS A 40 -7.30 -4.56 -11.82
C LYS A 40 -6.13 -4.27 -12.75
N GLU A 41 -5.20 -3.44 -12.31
CA GLU A 41 -3.98 -3.09 -13.07
C GLU A 41 -2.86 -4.13 -12.93
N ASN A 42 -3.07 -5.19 -12.13
CA ASN A 42 -2.09 -6.23 -11.84
C ASN A 42 -0.71 -5.66 -11.44
N CYS A 43 -0.71 -4.66 -10.55
CA CYS A 43 0.49 -3.94 -10.15
C CYS A 43 0.66 -3.88 -8.62
N PRO A 44 1.89 -3.71 -8.11
CA PRO A 44 2.11 -3.51 -6.68
C PRO A 44 1.68 -2.10 -6.25
N VAL A 45 1.30 -1.96 -4.98
CA VAL A 45 0.92 -0.68 -4.37
C VAL A 45 1.49 -0.56 -2.96
N ILE A 46 1.84 0.66 -2.55
CA ILE A 46 2.24 0.99 -1.18
C ILE A 46 1.14 1.85 -0.55
N LEU A 47 0.44 1.31 0.45
CA LEU A 47 -0.55 2.07 1.24
C LEU A 47 0.14 2.75 2.43
N GLN A 48 -0.01 4.07 2.53
CA GLN A 48 0.65 4.89 3.53
C GLN A 48 -0.39 5.54 4.46
N ALA A 49 -0.53 5.01 5.68
CA ALA A 49 -1.40 5.59 6.68
C ALA A 49 -0.64 6.62 7.53
N GLY A 50 -1.01 7.90 7.45
CA GLY A 50 -0.48 8.96 8.31
C GLY A 50 -1.00 8.89 9.76
N PRO A 51 -0.49 9.73 10.68
CA PRO A 51 -0.87 9.70 12.11
C PRO A 51 -2.39 9.78 12.35
N SER A 52 -3.07 10.70 11.67
CA SER A 52 -4.54 10.85 11.80
C SER A 52 -5.28 9.62 11.29
N CYS A 53 -4.91 9.10 10.11
CA CYS A 53 -5.50 7.86 9.59
C CYS A 53 -5.36 6.71 10.58
N ARG A 54 -4.17 6.50 11.16
CA ARG A 54 -3.95 5.43 12.17
C ARG A 54 -4.76 5.63 13.45
N GLN A 55 -4.99 6.86 13.87
CA GLN A 55 -5.79 7.17 15.05
C GLN A 55 -7.29 6.85 14.83
N HIS A 56 -7.80 7.08 13.61
CA HIS A 56 -9.22 6.93 13.29
C HIS A 56 -9.57 5.62 12.55
N THR A 57 -8.55 4.89 12.10
CA THR A 57 -8.66 3.66 11.29
C THR A 57 -7.78 2.56 11.92
N PRO A 58 -8.02 2.18 13.19
CA PRO A 58 -7.13 1.28 13.91
C PRO A 58 -7.18 -0.13 13.31
N LEU A 59 -6.01 -0.69 13.03
CA LEU A 59 -5.85 -2.11 12.74
C LEU A 59 -5.67 -2.88 14.05
N PRO A 60 -6.07 -4.17 14.10
CA PRO A 60 -5.62 -5.06 15.17
C PRO A 60 -4.10 -5.08 15.23
N ASP A 61 -3.51 -5.17 16.42
CA ASP A 61 -2.06 -5.26 16.60
C ASP A 61 -1.58 -6.62 16.05
N ILE A 62 -1.22 -6.65 14.76
CA ILE A 62 -0.59 -7.79 14.09
C ILE A 62 0.90 -7.50 13.99
N ARG A 63 1.65 -7.91 15.01
CA ARG A 63 3.11 -7.96 14.98
C ARG A 63 3.58 -9.25 14.31
#